data_AF-A0A926PJ80-F1
#
_entry.id   AF-A0A926PJ80-F1
#
_cell.length_a   1.000
_cell.length_b   1.000
_cell.length_c   1.000
_cell.angle_alpha   90.00
_cell.angle_beta   90.00
_cell.angle_gamma   90.00
#
_symmetry.space_group_name_H-M   'P 1'
#
loop_
_entity.id
_entity.type
_entity.pdbx_description
1 polymer ?
#
loop_
_entity_poly.entity_id
_entity_poly.type
_entity_poly.pdbx_seq_one_letter_code
_entity_poly.pdbx_strand_id
1 'polypeptide(L)'
;MNFTNLSRYSDLSEKTYRRLFKKRFDFTAFNAALIQAAIPENHLTIAVMDCSFIAKSGKKTFGLDEFYNGCHSQVEKGLEVSLVAVVDGETQTGYALYYL
;
A
#
# COMPACT_ATOMS: atom_id res chain seq x y z
N MET A 1 12.95 -4.08 4.42
CA MET A 1 12.95 -5.57 4.35
C MET A 1 13.14 -5.99 2.89
N ASN A 2 13.85 -7.08 2.58
CA ASN A 2 14.07 -7.55 1.19
C ASN A 2 13.80 -9.07 1.06
N PHE A 3 13.74 -9.60 -0.18
CA PHE A 3 13.41 -11.01 -0.41
C PHE A 3 14.44 -11.99 0.17
N THR A 4 15.71 -11.59 0.27
CA THR A 4 16.76 -12.40 0.90
C THR A 4 16.52 -12.52 2.41
N ASN A 5 16.10 -11.44 3.07
CA ASN A 5 15.72 -11.47 4.48
C ASN A 5 14.48 -12.35 4.68
N LEU A 6 13.48 -12.26 3.81
CA LEU A 6 12.30 -13.15 3.90
C LEU A 6 12.69 -14.63 3.81
N SER A 7 13.62 -15.01 2.93
CA SER A 7 14.09 -16.39 2.83
C SER A 7 14.96 -16.88 4.00
N ARG A 8 15.52 -15.97 4.81
CA ARG A 8 16.27 -16.37 6.01
C ARG A 8 15.35 -16.75 7.16
N TYR A 9 14.14 -16.21 7.16
CA TYR A 9 13.13 -16.41 8.20
C TYR A 9 11.96 -17.27 7.70
N SER A 10 12.16 -18.06 6.65
CA SER A 10 11.16 -19.00 6.14
C SER A 10 11.81 -20.21 5.44
N ASP A 11 11.02 -21.25 5.23
CA ASP A 11 11.44 -22.43 4.45
C ASP A 11 11.47 -22.17 2.93
N LEU A 12 11.15 -20.94 2.49
CA LEU A 12 11.04 -20.58 1.09
C LEU A 12 12.28 -19.82 0.60
N SER A 13 12.74 -20.17 -0.60
CA SER A 13 13.86 -19.47 -1.24
C SER A 13 13.52 -18.03 -1.67
N GLU A 14 14.53 -17.16 -1.74
CA GLU A 14 14.41 -15.83 -2.34
C GLU A 14 13.79 -15.87 -3.75
N LYS A 15 14.15 -16.89 -4.55
CA LYS A 15 13.63 -17.09 -5.91
C LYS A 15 12.11 -17.29 -5.91
N THR A 16 11.58 -17.98 -4.90
CA THR A 16 10.14 -18.20 -4.73
C THR A 16 9.42 -16.88 -4.53
N TYR A 17 9.88 -16.05 -3.58
CA TYR A 17 9.30 -14.72 -3.32
C TYR A 17 9.37 -13.81 -4.54
N ARG A 18 10.51 -13.76 -5.23
CA ARG A 18 10.66 -12.95 -6.45
C ARG A 18 9.71 -13.39 -7.56
N ARG A 19 9.51 -14.71 -7.73
CA ARG A 19 8.59 -15.24 -8.74
C ARG A 19 7.14 -14.90 -8.39
N LEU A 20 6.76 -15.02 -7.12
CA LEU A 20 5.43 -14.67 -6.64
C LEU A 20 5.16 -13.17 -6.84
N PHE A 21 6.08 -12.31 -6.42
CA PHE A 21 5.95 -10.85 -6.52
C PHE A 21 5.83 -10.34 -7.97
N LYS A 22 6.34 -11.10 -8.94
CA LYS A 22 6.19 -10.78 -10.37
C LYS A 22 4.84 -11.17 -10.95
N LYS A 23 4.05 -12.02 -10.27
CA LYS A 23 2.72 -12.38 -10.75
C LYS A 23 1.78 -11.21 -10.55
N ARG A 24 0.94 -10.94 -11.56
CA ARG A 24 -0.18 -10.02 -11.40
C ARG A 24 -1.15 -10.60 -10.39
N PHE A 25 -1.62 -9.76 -9.49
CA PHE A 25 -2.63 -10.07 -8.51
C PHE A 25 -3.55 -8.86 -8.39
N ASP A 26 -4.85 -9.09 -8.43
CA ASP A 26 -5.84 -8.04 -8.30
C ASP A 26 -6.06 -7.74 -6.81
N PHE A 27 -5.17 -6.90 -6.27
CA PHE A 27 -5.26 -6.47 -4.88
C PHE A 27 -6.54 -5.71 -4.60
N THR A 28 -7.05 -4.93 -5.56
CA THR A 28 -8.28 -4.15 -5.39
C THR A 28 -9.48 -5.06 -5.18
N ALA A 29 -9.68 -6.04 -6.06
CA ALA A 29 -10.79 -7.00 -5.92
C ALA A 29 -10.66 -7.85 -4.66
N PHE A 30 -9.44 -8.30 -4.33
CA PHE A 30 -9.18 -9.07 -3.12
C PHE A 30 -9.48 -8.25 -1.85
N ASN A 31 -8.98 -7.01 -1.78
CA ASN A 31 -9.19 -6.13 -0.64
C ASN A 31 -10.67 -5.77 -0.49
N ALA A 32 -11.38 -5.51 -1.61
CA ALA A 32 -12.82 -5.24 -1.58
C ALA A 32 -13.61 -6.43 -0.98
N ALA A 33 -13.30 -7.65 -1.41
CA ALA A 33 -13.92 -8.86 -0.86
C ALA A 33 -13.57 -9.06 0.63
N LEU A 34 -12.32 -8.75 1.03
CA LEU A 34 -11.90 -8.83 2.43
C LEU A 34 -12.64 -7.81 3.29
N ILE A 35 -12.81 -6.58 2.82
CA ILE A 35 -13.54 -5.51 3.53
C ILE A 35 -15.00 -5.91 3.70
N GLN A 36 -15.64 -6.43 2.64
CA GLN A 36 -17.02 -6.89 2.70
C GLN A 36 -17.20 -8.06 3.69
N ALA A 37 -16.21 -8.94 3.80
CA ALA A 37 -16.23 -10.03 4.77
C ALA A 37 -15.93 -9.58 6.21
N ALA A 38 -15.21 -8.45 6.38
CA ALA A 38 -14.76 -7.96 7.68
C ALA A 38 -15.74 -7.01 8.35
N ILE A 39 -16.46 -6.18 7.57
CA ILE A 39 -17.36 -5.14 8.10
C ILE A 39 -18.82 -5.58 7.96
N PRO A 40 -19.59 -5.66 9.07
CA PRO A 40 -21.03 -5.92 9.01
C PRO A 40 -21.78 -4.86 8.20
N GLU A 41 -22.80 -5.26 7.44
CA GLU A 41 -23.54 -4.37 6.52
C GLU A 41 -24.23 -3.17 7.22
N ASN A 42 -24.51 -3.30 8.51
CA ASN A 42 -25.17 -2.26 9.31
C ASN A 42 -24.18 -1.25 9.94
N HIS A 43 -22.87 -1.44 9.80
CA HIS A 43 -21.89 -0.50 10.32
C HIS A 43 -21.81 0.75 9.43
N LEU A 44 -21.65 1.92 10.05
CA LEU A 44 -21.28 3.12 9.34
C LEU A 44 -19.87 2.96 8.77
N THR A 45 -19.72 3.16 7.46
CA THR A 45 -18.42 3.13 6.78
C THR A 45 -18.07 4.50 6.23
N ILE A 46 -16.79 4.86 6.32
CA ILE A 46 -16.25 6.13 5.85
C ILE A 46 -15.17 5.85 4.82
N ALA A 47 -15.32 6.39 3.61
CA ALA A 47 -14.25 6.39 2.62
C ALA A 47 -13.24 7.48 2.98
N VAL A 48 -11.96 7.13 3.05
CA VAL A 48 -10.86 8.04 3.35
C VAL A 48 -9.80 7.96 2.26
N MET A 49 -9.10 9.08 2.07
CA MET A 49 -7.99 9.19 1.13
C MET A 49 -6.82 9.85 1.83
N ASP A 50 -5.62 9.29 1.65
CA ASP A 50 -4.38 9.82 2.19
C ASP A 50 -3.25 9.68 1.17
N CYS A 51 -2.28 10.59 1.19
CA CYS A 51 -1.14 10.58 0.29
C CYS A 51 0.16 10.52 1.09
N SER A 52 1.07 9.66 0.67
CA SER A 52 2.37 9.48 1.32
C SER A 52 3.52 9.75 0.35
N PHE A 53 4.47 10.57 0.80
CA PHE A 53 5.72 10.82 0.09
C PHE A 53 6.73 9.71 0.35
N ILE A 54 7.35 9.21 -0.72
CA ILE A 54 8.43 8.23 -0.66
C ILE A 54 9.71 8.85 -1.23
N ALA A 55 10.63 9.17 -0.33
CA ALA A 55 11.96 9.63 -0.71
C ALA A 55 12.67 8.55 -1.53
N LYS A 56 13.15 8.91 -2.72
CA LYS A 56 13.87 7.97 -3.59
C LYS A 56 15.09 8.60 -4.22
N SER A 57 16.24 7.96 -4.03
CA SER A 57 17.49 8.32 -4.69
C SER A 57 17.60 7.67 -6.07
N GLY A 58 18.11 8.43 -7.03
CA GLY A 58 18.37 7.99 -8.40
C GLY A 58 17.43 8.62 -9.44
N LYS A 59 17.71 8.35 -10.72
CA LYS A 59 16.97 8.92 -11.87
C LYS A 59 16.24 7.87 -12.72
N LYS A 60 16.35 6.59 -12.35
CA LYS A 60 15.88 5.45 -13.16
C LYS A 60 14.57 4.84 -12.67
N THR A 61 13.97 5.42 -11.63
CA THR A 61 12.68 4.96 -11.12
C THR A 61 11.57 5.69 -11.88
N PHE A 62 10.68 4.93 -12.49
CA PHE A 62 9.48 5.47 -13.15
C PHE A 62 8.57 6.16 -12.11
N GLY A 63 7.90 7.23 -12.51
CA GLY A 63 7.01 8.01 -11.63
C GLY A 63 7.70 9.00 -10.70
N LEU A 64 9.02 9.19 -10.83
CA LEU A 64 9.75 10.22 -10.07
C LEU A 64 9.36 11.62 -10.51
N ASP A 65 8.82 12.40 -9.58
CA ASP A 65 8.43 13.80 -9.78
C ASP A 65 8.56 14.61 -8.48
N GLU A 66 8.09 15.86 -8.48
CA GLU A 66 8.06 16.75 -7.33
C GLU A 66 6.73 16.65 -6.58
N PHE A 67 6.77 16.22 -5.32
CA PHE A 67 5.60 16.02 -4.47
C PHE A 67 5.81 16.66 -3.09
N TYR A 68 4.73 16.99 -2.38
CA TYR A 68 4.83 17.61 -1.07
C TYR A 68 5.26 16.58 -0.01
N ASN A 69 6.40 16.83 0.65
CA ASN A 69 6.87 16.04 1.77
C ASN A 69 6.40 16.68 3.08
N GLY A 70 5.35 16.13 3.68
CA GLY A 70 4.77 16.62 4.93
C GLY A 70 5.76 16.63 6.11
N CYS A 71 6.74 15.71 6.14
CA CYS A 71 7.75 15.67 7.20
C CYS A 71 8.72 16.86 7.15
N HIS A 72 9.00 17.38 5.95
CA HIS A 72 9.89 18.54 5.75
C HIS A 72 9.11 19.82 5.43
N SER A 73 7.78 19.74 5.33
CA SER A 73 6.89 20.85 4.99
C SER A 73 7.26 21.57 3.69
N GLN A 74 7.83 20.85 2.71
CA GLN A 74 8.29 21.40 1.44
C GLN A 74 8.08 20.41 0.29
N VAL A 75 8.11 20.92 -0.95
CA VAL A 75 8.08 20.08 -2.15
C VAL A 75 9.45 19.47 -2.37
N GLU A 76 9.50 18.16 -2.58
CA GLU A 76 10.73 17.40 -2.81
C GLU A 76 10.58 16.43 -3.96
N LYS A 77 11.71 16.10 -4.58
CA LYS A 77 11.75 15.08 -5.60
C LYS A 77 11.63 13.68 -4.99
N GLY A 78 10.61 12.92 -5.39
CA GLY A 78 10.37 11.57 -4.91
C GLY A 78 9.25 10.87 -5.67
N LEU A 79 8.61 9.93 -5.00
CA LEU A 79 7.37 9.30 -5.46
C LEU A 79 6.25 9.70 -4.49
N GLU A 80 5.04 9.79 -4.99
CA GLU A 80 3.83 9.84 -4.19
C GLU A 80 3.07 8.53 -4.35
N VAL A 81 2.47 8.06 -3.26
CA VAL A 81 1.52 6.96 -3.27
C VAL A 81 0.25 7.45 -2.59
N SER A 82 -0.85 7.41 -3.31
CA SER A 82 -2.16 7.76 -2.77
C SER A 82 -2.90 6.49 -2.37
N LEU A 83 -3.44 6.44 -1.16
CA LEU A 83 -4.23 5.34 -0.64
C LEU A 83 -5.69 5.74 -0.57
N VAL A 84 -6.57 4.91 -1.12
CA VAL A 84 -8.00 4.91 -0.80
C VAL A 84 -8.28 3.78 0.17
N ALA A 85 -8.94 4.09 1.28
CA ALA A 85 -9.27 3.14 2.33
C ALA A 85 -10.72 3.32 2.80
N VAL A 86 -11.22 2.31 3.51
CA VAL A 86 -12.51 2.33 4.18
C VAL A 86 -12.28 2.20 5.67
N VAL A 87 -12.90 3.06 6.46
CA VAL A 87 -12.88 3.01 7.93
C VAL A 87 -14.24 2.55 8.41
N ASP A 88 -14.24 1.51 9.24
CA ASP A 88 -15.42 1.13 10.03
C ASP A 88 -15.56 2.08 11.21
N GLY A 89 -16.67 2.82 11.27
CA GLY A 89 -16.92 3.81 12.30
C GLY A 89 -17.16 3.21 13.69
N GLU A 90 -17.66 1.98 13.76
CA GLU A 90 -17.98 1.33 15.05
C GLU A 90 -16.74 0.72 15.69
N THR A 91 -15.89 0.08 14.89
CA THR A 91 -14.64 -0.54 15.38
C THR A 91 -13.43 0.39 15.28
N GLN A 92 -13.58 1.55 14.63
CA GLN A 92 -12.50 2.51 14.36
C GLN A 92 -11.32 1.88 13.61
N THR A 93 -11.58 0.83 12.81
CA THR A 93 -10.56 0.08 12.07
C THR A 93 -10.53 0.51 10.60
N GLY A 94 -9.34 0.82 10.09
CA GLY A 94 -9.11 1.19 8.70
C GLY A 94 -8.67 -0.01 7.85
N TYR A 95 -9.22 -0.11 6.65
CA TYR A 95 -8.92 -1.16 5.67
C TYR A 95 -8.51 -0.53 4.34
N ALA A 96 -7.31 -0.88 3.86
CA ALA A 96 -6.82 -0.41 2.58
C ALA A 96 -7.59 -1.06 1.42
N LEU A 97 -8.08 -0.24 0.48
CA LEU A 97 -8.79 -0.74 -0.70
C LEU A 97 -7.84 -0.83 -1.90
N TYR A 98 -7.30 0.31 -2.34
CA TYR A 98 -6.30 0.34 -3.42
C TYR A 98 -5.36 1.55 -3.31
N TYR A 99 -4.22 1.43 -3.98
CA TYR A 99 -3.24 2.49 -4.12
C TYR A 99 -3.26 3.03 -5.55
N LEU A 100 -3.08 4.35 -5.69
CA LEU A 100 -2.89 5.07 -6.96
C LEU A 100 -1.44 5.52 -7.09
#